data_AF-I3D2Q2-F1
#
_entry.id   AF-I3D2Q2-F1
#
_cell.length_a   1.000
_cell.length_b   1.000
_cell.length_c   1.000
_cell.angle_alpha   90.00
_cell.angle_beta   90.00
_cell.angle_gamma   90.00
#
_symmetry.space_group_name_H-M   'P 1'
#
loop_
_entity.id
_entity.type
_entity.pdbx_description
1 polymer ?
#
loop_
_entity_poly.entity_id
_entity_poly.type
_entity_poly.pdbx_seq_one_letter_code
_entity_poly.pdbx_strand_id
1 'polypeptide(L)'
;MAKTKKGGYIDRFLKKADKAIEEGIKRADEALDDAVEFGEMAASQAKKTSDELTKKAIKEKEKIQAKGIKKINEGMATARMISGKADEDLVTLEKLGKLRKAGVLTEKEFQEKKKKILSRI
;
A
#
# COMPACT_ATOMS: atom_id res chain seq x y z
N MET A 1 13.38 -82.95 -37.60
CA MET A 1 12.56 -81.74 -37.40
C MET A 1 13.06 -81.00 -36.17
N ALA A 2 13.44 -79.72 -36.32
CA ALA A 2 14.18 -78.95 -35.32
C ALA A 2 13.35 -78.67 -34.05
N LYS A 3 13.85 -79.09 -32.89
CA LYS A 3 13.31 -78.67 -31.58
C LYS A 3 13.55 -77.16 -31.41
N THR A 4 12.49 -76.38 -31.52
CA THR A 4 12.52 -74.92 -31.40
C THR A 4 12.96 -74.48 -30.00
N LYS A 5 14.01 -73.63 -29.95
CA LYS A 5 14.65 -73.10 -28.73
C LYS A 5 13.73 -72.16 -27.95
N LYS A 6 12.74 -72.68 -27.20
CA LYS A 6 11.80 -71.87 -26.38
C LYS A 6 12.45 -71.17 -25.18
N GLY A 7 13.50 -71.74 -24.58
CA GLY A 7 14.19 -71.16 -23.41
C GLY A 7 14.94 -69.85 -23.70
N GLY A 8 15.50 -69.67 -24.90
CA GLY A 8 16.26 -68.46 -25.25
C GLY A 8 15.42 -67.25 -25.66
N TYR A 9 14.12 -67.41 -25.88
CA TYR A 9 13.21 -66.30 -26.16
C TYR A 9 12.72 -65.65 -24.85
N ILE A 10 12.40 -66.47 -23.84
CA ILE A 10 11.93 -66.01 -22.53
C ILE A 10 13.04 -65.22 -21.82
N ASP A 11 14.28 -65.73 -21.80
CA ASP A 11 15.44 -65.01 -21.22
C ASP A 11 15.68 -63.64 -21.87
N ARG A 12 15.54 -63.55 -23.20
CA ARG A 12 15.66 -62.27 -23.93
C ARG A 12 14.50 -61.32 -23.65
N PHE A 13 13.30 -61.84 -23.41
CA PHE A 13 12.15 -61.03 -23.03
C PHE A 13 12.33 -60.46 -21.63
N LEU A 14 12.73 -61.29 -20.65
CA LEU A 14 12.97 -60.86 -19.28
C LEU A 14 14.06 -59.77 -19.22
N LYS A 15 15.20 -59.97 -19.90
CA LYS A 15 16.26 -58.95 -19.99
C LYS A 15 15.80 -57.62 -20.59
N LYS A 16 14.88 -57.65 -21.57
CA LYS A 16 14.30 -56.43 -22.13
C LYS A 16 13.35 -55.74 -21.17
N ALA A 17 12.58 -56.51 -20.41
CA ALA A 17 11.69 -55.97 -19.38
C ALA A 17 12.50 -55.33 -18.24
N ASP A 18 13.55 -56.00 -17.76
CA ASP A 18 14.45 -55.46 -16.72
C ASP A 18 15.08 -54.15 -17.18
N LYS A 19 15.60 -54.12 -18.41
CA LYS A 19 16.17 -52.90 -19.00
C LYS A 19 15.14 -51.77 -19.11
N ALA A 20 13.90 -52.07 -19.50
CA ALA A 20 12.84 -51.08 -19.58
C ALA A 20 12.44 -50.54 -18.20
N ILE A 21 12.48 -51.38 -17.15
CA ILE A 21 12.23 -50.98 -15.77
C ILE A 21 13.35 -50.07 -15.28
N GLU A 22 14.62 -50.43 -15.50
CA GLU A 22 15.77 -49.60 -15.12
C GLU A 22 15.76 -48.24 -15.84
N GLU A 23 15.47 -48.22 -17.15
CA GLU A 23 15.31 -46.96 -17.89
C GLU A 23 14.13 -46.13 -17.38
N GLY A 24 13.04 -46.79 -16.97
CA GLY A 24 11.88 -46.14 -16.36
C GLY A 24 12.22 -45.49 -15.02
N ILE A 25 12.95 -46.19 -14.15
CA ILE A 25 13.42 -45.66 -12.86
C ILE A 25 14.32 -44.46 -13.09
N LYS A 26 15.29 -44.57 -13.99
CA LYS A 26 16.22 -43.48 -14.27
C LYS A 26 15.52 -42.21 -14.76
N ARG A 27 14.53 -42.35 -15.64
CA ARG A 27 13.70 -41.22 -16.10
C ARG A 27 12.84 -40.62 -14.99
N ALA A 28 12.36 -41.45 -14.07
CA ALA A 28 11.59 -40.97 -12.93
C ALA A 28 12.48 -40.15 -11.98
N ASP A 29 13.72 -40.60 -11.74
CA ASP A 29 14.70 -39.86 -10.94
C ASP A 29 15.04 -38.52 -11.60
N GLU A 30 15.35 -38.51 -12.91
CA GLU A 30 15.60 -37.28 -13.67
C GLU A 30 14.41 -36.30 -13.61
N ALA A 31 13.18 -36.80 -13.75
CA ALA A 31 11.99 -35.98 -13.66
C ALA A 31 11.74 -35.42 -12.24
N LEU A 32 12.14 -36.15 -11.20
CA LEU A 32 12.05 -35.67 -9.82
C LEU A 32 13.09 -34.58 -9.56
N ASP A 33 14.32 -34.75 -10.04
CA ASP A 33 15.38 -33.74 -9.90
C ASP A 33 14.99 -32.44 -10.61
N ASP A 34 14.50 -32.52 -11.85
CA ASP A 34 13.97 -31.37 -12.60
C ASP A 34 12.84 -30.68 -11.81
N ALA A 35 11.89 -31.46 -11.28
CA ALA A 35 10.76 -30.92 -10.53
C ALA A 35 11.20 -30.19 -9.25
N VAL A 36 12.22 -30.70 -8.55
CA VAL A 36 12.81 -30.06 -7.38
C VAL A 36 13.47 -28.74 -7.78
N GLU A 37 14.31 -28.74 -8.83
CA GLU A 37 14.98 -27.52 -9.30
C GLU A 37 13.96 -26.45 -9.73
N PHE A 38 12.94 -26.82 -10.49
CA PHE A 38 11.85 -25.90 -10.86
C PHE A 38 11.11 -25.37 -9.62
N GLY A 39 10.86 -26.23 -8.63
CA GLY A 39 10.25 -25.85 -7.37
C GLY A 39 11.08 -24.82 -6.60
N GLU A 40 12.39 -25.02 -6.50
CA GLU A 40 13.31 -24.10 -5.86
C GLU A 40 13.40 -22.76 -6.60
N MET A 41 13.48 -22.80 -7.93
CA MET A 41 13.47 -21.59 -8.76
C MET A 41 12.18 -20.79 -8.58
N ALA A 42 11.02 -21.46 -8.61
CA ALA A 42 9.71 -20.82 -8.41
C ALA A 42 9.60 -20.21 -7.01
N ALA A 43 9.99 -20.93 -5.96
CA ALA A 43 9.99 -20.44 -4.60
C ALA A 43 10.92 -19.22 -4.43
N SER A 44 12.12 -19.26 -5.04
CA SER A 44 13.08 -18.15 -5.01
C SER A 44 12.54 -16.91 -5.72
N GLN A 45 11.92 -17.07 -6.90
CA GLN A 45 11.30 -15.96 -7.62
C GLN A 45 10.10 -15.38 -6.86
N ALA A 46 9.25 -16.24 -6.30
CA ALA A 46 8.13 -15.82 -5.46
C ALA A 46 8.61 -15.01 -4.26
N LYS A 47 9.67 -15.47 -3.58
CA LYS A 47 10.29 -14.76 -2.46
C LYS A 47 10.82 -13.38 -2.87
N LYS A 48 11.62 -13.31 -3.94
CA LYS A 48 12.15 -12.03 -4.45
C LYS A 48 11.03 -11.05 -4.80
N THR A 49 10.00 -11.54 -5.47
CA THR A 49 8.85 -10.72 -5.87
C THR A 49 8.07 -10.22 -4.65
N SER A 50 7.88 -11.09 -3.65
CA SER A 50 7.24 -10.72 -2.38
C SER A 50 8.01 -9.60 -1.67
N ASP A 51 9.34 -9.76 -1.52
CA ASP A 51 10.20 -8.76 -0.89
C ASP A 51 10.15 -7.40 -1.62
N GLU A 52 10.12 -7.41 -2.95
CA GLU A 52 9.98 -6.19 -3.76
C GLU A 52 8.63 -5.50 -3.57
N LEU A 53 7.54 -6.27 -3.55
CA LEU A 53 6.19 -5.76 -3.31
C LEU A 53 6.09 -5.13 -1.92
N THR A 54 6.63 -5.80 -0.89
CA THR A 54 6.66 -5.26 0.47
C THR A 54 7.45 -3.95 0.53
N LYS A 55 8.61 -3.86 -0.12
CA LYS A 55 9.39 -2.62 -0.20
C LYS A 55 8.63 -1.48 -0.90
N LYS A 56 7.92 -1.78 -1.99
CA LYS A 56 7.08 -0.79 -2.69
C LYS A 56 5.94 -0.31 -1.80
N ALA A 57 5.24 -1.23 -1.13
CA ALA A 57 4.13 -0.91 -0.23
C ALA A 57 4.56 -0.02 0.95
N ILE A 58 5.72 -0.30 1.56
CA ILE A 58 6.29 0.54 2.63
C ILE A 58 6.56 1.97 2.12
N LYS A 59 7.21 2.12 0.96
CA LYS A 59 7.50 3.43 0.37
C LYS A 59 6.23 4.21 0.03
N GLU A 60 5.20 3.54 -0.49
CA GLU A 60 3.92 4.19 -0.79
C GLU A 60 3.18 4.61 0.49
N LYS A 61 3.17 3.76 1.52
CA LYS A 61 2.62 4.10 2.84
C LYS A 61 3.28 5.36 3.40
N GLU A 62 4.60 5.43 3.40
CA GLU A 62 5.33 6.61 3.88
C GLU A 62 4.97 7.88 3.10
N LYS A 63 4.89 7.79 1.77
CA LYS A 63 4.45 8.91 0.92
C LYS A 63 3.03 9.37 1.24
N ILE A 64 2.09 8.43 1.43
CA ILE A 64 0.71 8.73 1.76
C ILE A 64 0.62 9.38 3.15
N GLN A 65 1.33 8.84 4.14
CA GLN A 65 1.38 9.39 5.49
C GLN A 65 1.95 10.81 5.49
N ALA A 66 3.08 11.04 4.81
CA ALA A 66 3.68 12.36 4.69
C ALA A 66 2.72 13.37 4.02
N LYS A 67 2.06 12.98 2.93
CA LYS A 67 1.03 13.81 2.27
C LYS A 67 -0.17 14.09 3.19
N GLY A 68 -0.62 13.08 3.93
CA GLY A 68 -1.72 13.20 4.89
C GLY A 68 -1.40 14.20 6.00
N ILE A 69 -0.24 14.04 6.65
CA ILE A 69 0.24 14.97 7.69
C ILE A 69 0.36 16.39 7.14
N LYS A 70 0.90 16.56 5.93
CA LYS A 70 1.02 17.88 5.29
C LYS A 70 -0.35 18.54 5.11
N LYS A 71 -1.34 17.83 4.55
CA LYS A 71 -2.70 18.35 4.36
C LYS A 71 -3.38 18.68 5.68
N ILE A 72 -3.22 17.84 6.70
CA ILE A 72 -3.75 18.11 8.05
C ILE A 72 -3.13 19.39 8.60
N ASN A 73 -1.81 19.54 8.52
CA ASN A 73 -1.12 20.74 8.99
C ASN A 73 -1.55 22.01 8.24
N GLU A 74 -1.72 21.95 6.91
CA GLU A 74 -2.23 23.05 6.10
C GLU A 74 -3.67 23.42 6.50
N GLY A 75 -4.54 22.43 6.69
CA GLY A 75 -5.91 22.63 7.17
C GLY A 75 -5.94 23.23 8.58
N MET A 76 -5.10 22.74 9.49
CA MET A 76 -4.96 23.29 10.85
C MET A 76 -4.44 24.72 10.85
N ALA A 77 -3.43 25.04 10.03
CA ALA A 77 -2.92 26.39 9.88
C ALA A 77 -4.01 27.34 9.37
N THR A 78 -4.80 26.89 8.40
CA THR A 78 -5.94 27.66 7.87
C THR A 78 -7.00 27.89 8.94
N ALA A 79 -7.39 26.85 9.69
CA ALA A 79 -8.34 26.96 10.80
C ALA A 79 -7.83 27.90 11.92
N ARG A 80 -6.54 27.85 12.25
CA ARG A 80 -5.90 28.77 13.21
C ARG A 80 -5.96 30.22 12.73
N MET A 81 -5.71 30.48 11.45
CA MET A 81 -5.82 31.83 10.89
C MET A 81 -7.26 32.35 10.93
N ILE A 82 -8.26 31.51 10.66
CA ILE A 82 -9.67 31.90 10.72
C ILE A 82 -10.09 32.20 12.16
N SER A 83 -9.76 31.32 13.11
CA SER A 83 -10.07 31.54 14.54
C SER A 83 -9.38 32.78 15.09
N GLY A 84 -8.08 32.98 14.80
CA GLY A 84 -7.37 34.19 15.23
C GLY A 84 -7.98 35.49 14.69
N LYS A 85 -8.43 35.49 13.42
CA LYS A 85 -9.16 36.65 12.86
C LYS A 85 -10.50 36.88 13.55
N ALA A 86 -11.24 35.82 13.86
CA ALA A 86 -12.50 35.93 14.58
C ALA A 86 -12.29 36.52 15.99
N ASP A 87 -11.22 36.12 16.69
CA ASP A 87 -10.86 36.67 18.00
C ASP A 87 -10.51 38.16 17.92
N GLU A 88 -9.73 38.58 16.92
CA GLU A 88 -9.41 39.99 16.67
C GLU A 88 -10.66 40.83 16.38
N ASP A 89 -11.58 40.29 15.58
CA ASP A 89 -12.84 40.95 15.25
C ASP A 89 -13.75 41.07 16.50
N LEU A 90 -13.78 40.07 17.38
CA LEU A 90 -14.49 40.13 18.67
C LEU A 90 -13.90 41.21 19.59
N VAL A 91 -12.57 41.30 19.70
CA VAL A 91 -11.89 42.36 20.47
C VAL A 91 -12.21 43.74 19.89
N THR A 92 -12.28 43.85 18.57
CA THR A 92 -12.63 45.09 17.89
C THR A 92 -14.06 45.52 18.19
N LEU A 93 -15.01 44.57 18.23
CA LEU A 93 -16.39 44.82 18.64
C LEU A 93 -16.49 45.31 20.09
N GLU A 94 -15.72 44.73 21.00
CA GLU A 94 -15.68 45.17 22.40
C GLU A 94 -15.20 46.62 22.54
N LYS A 95 -14.13 46.99 21.82
CA LYS A 95 -13.62 48.37 21.77
C LYS A 95 -14.64 49.35 21.18
N LEU A 96 -15.33 48.95 20.11
CA LEU A 96 -16.41 49.75 19.51
C LEU A 96 -17.54 50.02 20.49
N GLY A 97 -17.92 49.03 21.31
CA GLY A 97 -18.92 49.18 22.37
C GLY A 97 -18.48 50.17 23.46
N LYS A 98 -17.19 50.16 23.84
CA LYS A 98 -16.62 51.13 24.79
C LYS A 98 -16.65 52.56 24.24
N LEU A 99 -16.31 52.76 22.97
CA LEU A 99 -16.35 54.08 22.30
C LEU A 99 -17.76 54.66 22.21
N ARG A 100 -18.76 53.81 21.95
CA ARG A 100 -20.16 54.21 21.99
C ARG A 100 -20.58 54.67 23.39
N LYS A 101 -20.23 53.90 24.43
CA LYS A 101 -20.52 54.26 25.83
C LYS A 101 -19.83 55.56 26.25
N ALA A 102 -18.65 55.84 25.70
CA ALA A 102 -17.91 57.08 25.93
C ALA A 102 -18.45 58.28 25.12
N GLY A 103 -19.50 58.11 24.31
CA GLY A 103 -20.09 59.20 23.51
C GLY A 103 -19.28 59.64 22.31
N VAL A 104 -18.20 58.93 21.97
CA VAL A 104 -17.29 59.26 20.84
C VAL A 104 -17.88 58.86 19.49
N LEU A 105 -18.80 57.88 19.48
CA LEU A 105 -19.49 57.39 18.27
C LEU A 105 -21.00 57.60 18.40
N THR A 106 -21.64 58.01 17.30
CA THR A 106 -23.10 58.02 17.21
C THR A 106 -23.64 56.60 17.03
N GLU A 107 -24.91 56.37 17.40
CA GLU A 107 -25.54 55.04 17.29
C GLU A 107 -25.56 54.54 15.83
N LYS A 108 -25.73 55.44 14.85
CA LYS A 108 -25.71 55.09 13.42
C LYS A 108 -24.34 54.56 12.99
N GLU A 109 -23.26 55.27 13.34
CA GLU A 109 -21.89 54.87 13.00
C GLU A 109 -21.47 53.58 13.71
N PHE A 110 -21.93 53.39 14.95
CA PHE A 110 -21.71 52.14 15.70
C PHE A 110 -22.37 50.95 15.00
N GLN A 111 -23.64 51.06 14.61
CA GLN A 111 -24.37 49.96 13.96
C GLN A 111 -23.79 49.60 12.60
N GLU A 112 -23.39 50.59 11.81
CA GLU A 112 -22.80 50.35 10.49
C GLU A 112 -21.45 49.62 10.58
N LYS A 113 -20.57 50.05 11.51
CA LYS A 113 -19.28 49.39 11.77
C LYS A 113 -19.45 48.00 12.39
N LYS A 114 -20.40 47.83 13.32
CA LYS A 114 -20.74 46.53 13.92
C LYS A 114 -21.18 45.52 12.86
N LYS A 115 -22.09 45.92 11.96
CA LYS A 115 -22.60 45.06 10.88
C LYS A 115 -21.47 44.59 9.95
N LYS A 116 -20.52 45.48 9.63
CA LYS A 116 -19.38 45.17 8.75
C LYS A 116 -18.38 44.19 9.37
N ILE A 117 -18.21 44.21 10.70
CA ILE A 117 -17.34 43.27 11.41
C ILE A 117 -18.06 41.93 11.57
N LEU A 118 -19.33 41.94 11.96
CA LEU A 118 -20.13 40.71 12.09
C LEU A 118 -20.33 39.96 10.77
N SER A 119 -20.23 40.62 9.62
CA SER A 119 -20.28 39.93 8.32
C SER A 119 -18.98 39.19 7.95
N ARG A 120 -17.91 39.35 8.74
CA ARG A 120 -16.59 38.72 8.50
C ARG A 120 -16.35 37.51 9.41
N ILE A 121 -17.17 37.35 10.44
CA ILE A 121 -17.22 36.24 11.39
C ILE A 121 -18.32 35.29 10.94
#